data_AF-A0A511UQU6-F1
#
_entry.id   AF-A0A511UQU6-F1
#
_cell.length_a   1.000
_cell.length_b   1.000
_cell.length_c   1.000
_cell.angle_alpha   90.00
_cell.angle_beta   90.00
_cell.angle_gamma   90.00
#
_symmetry.space_group_name_H-M   'P 1'
#
loop_
_entity.id
_entity.type
_entity.pdbx_description
1 polymer ?
#
loop_
_entity_poly.entity_id
_entity_poly.type
_entity_poly.pdbx_seq_one_letter_code
_entity_poly.pdbx_strand_id
1 'polypeptide(L)'
;MSLEVSSKAADSLPSSVKNALSKLPPSEQSVFEEEFLRKKRNPILMLLLAIFFPIQHFIEGRVGLGLIFWLTFGGFFVWYFIDIIIIWGRTKGYNEDLAKRSLRDMKIINS
;
A
#
# COMPACT_ATOMS: atom_id res chain seq x y z
N MET A 1 -20.15 -18.17 -6.28
CA MET A 1 -18.92 -18.05 -7.08
C MET A 1 -17.74 -18.02 -6.13
N SER A 2 -16.75 -18.88 -6.33
CA SER A 2 -15.49 -18.94 -5.57
C SER A 2 -14.54 -17.83 -6.03
N LEU A 3 -13.66 -17.39 -5.13
CA LEU A 3 -12.50 -16.56 -5.47
C LEU A 3 -11.41 -17.47 -6.02
N GLU A 4 -10.94 -17.22 -7.24
CA GLU A 4 -9.92 -18.03 -7.94
C GLU A 4 -8.51 -17.42 -7.83
N VAL A 5 -8.37 -16.29 -7.12
CA VAL A 5 -7.12 -15.55 -6.90
C VAL A 5 -6.23 -16.24 -5.86
N SER A 6 -4.91 -16.13 -6.00
CA SER A 6 -3.96 -16.71 -5.04
C SER A 6 -4.19 -16.22 -3.60
N SER A 7 -3.94 -17.09 -2.61
CA SER A 7 -4.07 -16.76 -1.18
C SER A 7 -3.26 -15.52 -0.79
N LYS A 8 -2.06 -15.36 -1.35
CA LYS A 8 -1.16 -14.22 -1.11
C LYS A 8 -1.73 -12.89 -1.60
N ALA A 9 -2.51 -12.92 -2.68
CA ALA A 9 -3.24 -11.77 -3.18
C ALA A 9 -4.47 -11.52 -2.30
N ALA A 10 -5.29 -12.56 -2.09
CA ALA A 10 -6.50 -12.51 -1.28
C ALA A 10 -6.25 -11.94 0.12
N ASP A 11 -5.21 -12.36 0.85
CA ASP A 11 -4.94 -11.87 2.21
C ASP A 11 -4.65 -10.37 2.29
N SER A 12 -4.12 -9.79 1.21
CA SER A 12 -3.83 -8.35 1.15
C SER A 12 -4.97 -7.50 0.59
N LEU A 13 -6.08 -8.11 0.17
CA LEU A 13 -7.23 -7.39 -0.40
C LEU A 13 -8.27 -7.05 0.67
N PRO A 14 -8.84 -5.84 0.65
CA PRO A 14 -10.01 -5.49 1.45
C PRO A 14 -11.22 -6.38 1.12
N SER A 15 -12.09 -6.62 2.10
CA SER A 15 -13.29 -7.46 1.94
C SER A 15 -14.23 -6.96 0.83
N SER A 16 -14.31 -5.66 0.61
CA SER A 16 -15.08 -5.04 -0.48
C SER A 16 -14.58 -5.45 -1.86
N VAL A 17 -13.26 -5.60 -2.01
CA VAL A 17 -12.59 -5.96 -3.28
C VAL A 17 -12.74 -7.46 -3.53
N LYS A 18 -12.62 -8.29 -2.49
CA LYS A 18 -12.91 -9.73 -2.55
C LYS A 18 -14.32 -10.01 -3.06
N ASN A 19 -15.31 -9.32 -2.51
CA ASN A 19 -16.72 -9.45 -2.89
C ASN A 19 -17.02 -8.98 -4.33
N ALA A 20 -16.20 -8.07 -4.86
CA ALA A 20 -16.33 -7.60 -6.23
C ALA A 20 -15.63 -8.56 -7.22
N LEU A 21 -14.43 -9.02 -6.89
CA LEU A 21 -13.69 -10.04 -7.65
C LEU A 21 -14.46 -11.35 -7.76
N SER A 22 -15.13 -11.78 -6.69
CA SER A 22 -15.94 -13.01 -6.71
C SER A 22 -17.13 -12.97 -7.67
N LYS A 23 -17.48 -11.80 -8.22
CA LYS A 23 -18.53 -11.63 -9.23
C LYS A 23 -17.98 -11.56 -10.66
N LEU A 24 -16.66 -11.49 -10.83
CA LEU A 24 -16.01 -11.39 -12.13
C LEU A 24 -15.64 -12.78 -12.69
N PRO A 25 -15.55 -12.92 -14.03
CA PRO A 25 -15.06 -14.14 -14.66
C PRO A 25 -13.62 -14.48 -14.22
N PRO A 26 -13.22 -15.77 -14.20
CA PRO A 26 -11.88 -16.18 -13.78
C PRO A 26 -10.74 -15.52 -14.57
N SER A 27 -10.96 -15.23 -15.85
CA SER A 27 -10.00 -14.53 -16.73
C SER A 27 -9.72 -13.09 -16.33
N GLU A 28 -10.70 -12.39 -15.72
CA GLU A 28 -10.50 -11.03 -15.23
C GLU A 28 -9.85 -11.02 -13.84
N GLN A 29 -10.10 -12.05 -13.02
CA GLN A 29 -9.48 -12.19 -11.71
C GLN A 29 -7.94 -12.37 -11.83
N SER A 30 -7.47 -13.12 -12.82
CA SER A 30 -6.02 -13.31 -13.05
C SER A 30 -5.31 -12.05 -13.52
N VAL A 31 -5.94 -11.28 -14.42
CA VAL A 31 -5.41 -9.99 -14.90
C VAL A 31 -5.30 -8.98 -13.75
N PHE A 32 -6.32 -8.94 -12.87
CA PHE A 32 -6.26 -8.12 -11.66
C PHE A 32 -5.12 -8.55 -10.74
N GLU A 33 -4.96 -9.86 -10.50
CA GLU A 33 -3.91 -10.39 -9.64
C GLU A 33 -2.53 -9.98 -10.12
N GLU A 34 -2.26 -10.14 -11.42
CA GLU A 34 -0.97 -9.82 -12.02
C GLU A 34 -0.64 -8.33 -11.89
N GLU A 35 -1.59 -7.44 -12.23
CA GLU A 35 -1.42 -5.99 -12.08
C GLU A 35 -1.25 -5.57 -10.62
N PHE A 36 -2.03 -6.16 -9.71
CA PHE A 36 -1.97 -5.86 -8.29
C PHE A 36 -0.64 -6.29 -7.68
N LEU A 37 -0.19 -7.53 -7.93
CA LEU A 37 1.08 -8.03 -7.42
C LEU A 37 2.27 -7.28 -8.02
N ARG A 38 2.20 -6.89 -9.31
CA ARG A 38 3.27 -6.11 -9.96
C ARG A 38 3.46 -4.74 -9.32
N LYS A 39 2.38 -4.09 -8.90
CA LYS A 39 2.40 -2.72 -8.34
C LYS A 39 2.50 -2.68 -6.82
N LYS A 40 2.22 -3.80 -6.13
CA LYS A 40 2.26 -3.89 -4.67
C LYS A 40 3.64 -3.54 -4.14
N ARG A 41 3.71 -2.49 -3.31
CA ARG A 41 4.94 -2.10 -2.62
C ARG A 41 5.16 -2.96 -1.39
N ASN A 42 6.42 -3.28 -1.10
CA ASN A 42 6.79 -3.99 0.12
C ASN A 42 7.00 -2.97 1.26
N PRO A 43 6.19 -3.00 2.34
CA PRO A 43 6.28 -2.05 3.44
C PRO A 43 7.62 -2.15 4.19
N ILE A 44 8.24 -3.33 4.25
CA ILE A 44 9.53 -3.54 4.92
C ILE A 44 10.66 -2.84 4.14
N LEU A 45 10.62 -2.92 2.81
CA LEU A 45 11.60 -2.22 1.97
C LEU A 45 11.42 -0.70 2.05
N MET A 46 10.17 -0.21 2.11
CA MET A 46 9.89 1.21 2.35
C MET A 46 10.41 1.67 3.71
N LEU A 47 10.22 0.86 4.76
CA LEU A 47 10.70 1.16 6.10
C LEU A 47 12.24 1.15 6.16
N LEU A 48 12.91 0.17 5.56
CA LEU A 48 14.38 0.15 5.49
C LEU A 48 14.91 1.40 4.77
N LEU A 49 14.31 1.78 3.65
CA LEU A 49 14.73 2.98 2.93
C LEU A 49 14.51 4.25 3.75
N ALA A 50 13.41 4.32 4.52
CA ALA A 50 13.13 5.41 5.45
C ALA A 50 14.19 5.56 6.54
N ILE A 51 14.64 4.43 7.09
CA ILE A 51 15.61 4.35 8.18
C ILE A 51 17.02 4.78 7.73
N PHE A 52 17.47 4.25 6.58
CA PHE A 52 18.84 4.51 6.10
C PHE A 52 18.97 5.87 5.38
N PHE A 53 17.88 6.41 4.84
CA PHE A 53 17.85 7.68 4.12
C PHE A 53 16.68 8.57 4.60
N PRO A 54 16.79 9.24 5.77
CA PRO A 54 15.75 10.13 6.30
C PRO A 54 15.53 11.39 5.44
N ILE A 55 16.29 11.57 4.35
CA ILE A 55 16.14 12.64 3.35
C ILE A 55 14.71 12.68 2.79
N GLN A 56 14.00 11.55 2.78
CA GLN A 56 12.59 11.49 2.37
C GLN A 56 11.66 12.44 3.16
N HIS A 57 11.95 12.75 4.44
CA HIS A 57 11.12 13.68 5.21
C HIS A 57 11.22 15.11 4.67
N PHE A 58 12.36 15.46 4.10
CA PHE A 58 12.55 16.76 3.45
C PHE A 58 11.90 16.80 2.06
N ILE A 59 11.94 15.69 1.31
CA ILE A 59 11.31 15.57 -0.02
C ILE A 59 9.77 15.59 0.09
N GLU A 60 9.18 14.96 1.11
CA GLU A 60 7.73 14.97 1.36
C GLU A 60 7.21 16.31 1.95
N GLY A 61 8.06 17.34 2.09
CA GLY A 61 7.68 18.63 2.66
C GLY A 61 7.47 18.61 4.18
N ARG A 62 7.82 17.51 4.84
CA ARG A 62 7.72 17.29 6.28
C ARG A 62 8.96 17.81 7.01
N VAL A 63 9.35 19.05 6.71
CA VAL A 63 10.58 19.69 7.22
C VAL A 63 10.63 19.74 8.75
N GLY A 64 9.48 19.96 9.41
CA GLY A 64 9.39 19.93 10.88
C GLY A 64 9.78 18.58 11.48
N LEU A 65 9.40 17.47 10.85
CA LEU A 65 9.78 16.11 11.29
C LEU A 65 11.29 15.88 11.09
N GLY A 66 11.86 16.36 9.98
CA GLY A 66 13.31 16.30 9.73
C GLY A 66 14.14 17.13 10.73
N LEU A 67 13.63 18.28 11.17
CA LEU A 67 14.28 19.12 12.19
C LEU A 67 14.27 18.48 13.57
N ILE A 68 13.15 17.90 14.01
CA ILE A 68 13.07 17.21 15.31
C ILE A 68 13.93 15.93 15.29
N PHE A 69 14.06 15.25 14.13
CA PHE A 69 14.97 14.11 13.96
C PHE A 69 16.44 14.50 14.18
N TRP A 70 16.86 15.64 13.64
CA TRP A 70 18.20 16.20 13.88
C TRP A 70 18.38 16.66 15.33
N LEU A 71 17.37 17.32 15.92
CA LEU A 71 17.39 17.79 17.31
C LEU A 71 17.55 16.63 18.31
N THR A 72 17.05 15.44 17.94
CA THR A 72 17.10 14.24 18.78
C THR A 72 18.30 13.33 18.47
N PHE A 73 19.27 13.78 17.64
CA PHE A 73 20.42 12.97 17.18
C PHE A 73 19.98 11.61 16.60
N GLY A 74 18.96 11.61 15.74
CA GLY A 74 18.39 10.37 15.19
C GLY A 74 17.49 9.60 16.17
N GLY A 75 17.02 10.29 17.22
CA GLY A 75 16.07 9.91 18.25
C GLY A 75 15.85 8.42 18.46
N PHE A 76 16.81 7.77 19.14
CA PHE A 76 16.65 6.65 20.08
C PHE A 76 15.39 5.77 19.88
N PHE A 77 15.20 5.22 18.67
CA PHE A 77 14.05 4.38 18.28
C PHE A 77 12.64 5.02 18.30
N VAL A 78 12.42 6.17 18.94
CA VAL A 78 11.10 6.82 19.02
C VAL A 78 10.55 7.20 17.64
N TRP A 79 11.42 7.67 16.75
CA TRP A 79 11.05 7.99 15.36
C TRP A 79 10.55 6.78 14.58
N TYR A 80 11.17 5.63 14.81
CA TYR A 80 10.86 4.39 14.12
C TYR A 80 9.44 3.91 14.49
N PHE A 81 9.04 4.06 15.76
CA PHE A 81 7.67 3.75 16.19
C PHE A 81 6.63 4.67 15.53
N ILE A 82 6.93 5.97 15.43
CA ILE A 82 6.05 6.94 14.78
C ILE A 82 5.92 6.63 13.28
N ASP A 83 7.04 6.36 12.61
CA ASP A 83 7.04 6.03 11.17
C ASP A 83 6.30 4.74 10.87
N ILE A 84 6.41 3.71 11.71
CA ILE A 84 5.65 2.46 11.54
C ILE A 84 4.14 2.74 11.49
N ILE A 85 3.61 3.53 12.43
CA ILE A 85 2.17 3.85 12.49
C ILE A 85 1.75 4.67 11.26
N ILE A 86 2.54 5.68 10.89
CA ILE A 86 2.24 6.57 9.75
C ILE A 86 2.28 5.82 8.41
N ILE A 87 3.30 4.99 8.19
CA ILE A 87 3.47 4.22 6.96
C ILE A 87 2.34 3.20 6.85
N TRP A 88 2.01 2.48 7.92
CA TRP A 88 0.90 1.52 7.90
C TRP A 88 -0.43 2.17 7.52
N GLY A 89 -0.77 3.31 8.12
CA GLY A 89 -1.99 4.04 7.81
C GLY A 89 -2.03 4.50 6.34
N ARG A 90 -0.93 5.10 5.85
CA ARG A 90 -0.83 5.56 4.46
C ARG A 90 -0.90 4.41 3.45
N THR A 91 -0.17 3.33 3.70
CA THR A 91 -0.16 2.16 2.80
C THR A 91 -1.52 1.50 2.74
N LYS A 92 -2.23 1.39 3.87
CA LYS A 92 -3.59 0.83 3.88
C LYS A 92 -4.56 1.70 3.08
N GLY A 93 -4.57 3.01 3.30
CA GLY A 93 -5.43 3.94 2.56
C GLY A 93 -5.14 3.95 1.06
N TYR A 94 -3.85 3.99 0.68
CA TYR A 94 -3.45 3.92 -0.73
C TYR A 94 -3.90 2.61 -1.40
N ASN A 95 -3.77 1.48 -0.72
CA ASN A 95 -4.19 0.18 -1.26
C ASN A 95 -5.72 0.08 -1.40
N GLU A 96 -6.48 0.65 -0.47
CA GLU A 96 -7.93 0.74 -0.56
C GLU A 96 -8.37 1.60 -1.76
N ASP A 97 -7.72 2.73 -2.00
CA ASP A 97 -8.03 3.62 -3.12
C ASP A 97 -7.63 3.03 -4.47
N LEU A 98 -6.47 2.37 -4.54
CA LEU A 98 -6.02 1.66 -5.73
C LEU A 98 -7.02 0.58 -6.13
N ALA A 99 -7.51 -0.20 -5.16
CA ALA A 99 -8.46 -1.26 -5.42
C ALA A 99 -9.83 -0.72 -5.88
N LYS A 100 -10.31 0.39 -5.31
CA LYS A 100 -11.53 1.07 -5.79
C LYS A 100 -11.37 1.60 -7.21
N ARG A 101 -10.21 2.16 -7.55
CA ARG A 101 -9.92 2.70 -8.89
C ARG A 101 -9.87 1.57 -9.92
N SER A 102 -9.13 0.51 -9.67
CA SER A 102 -9.06 -0.64 -10.59
C SER A 102 -10.43 -1.26 -10.86
N LEU A 103 -11.28 -1.38 -9.84
CA LEU A 103 -12.65 -1.89 -10.02
C LEU A 103 -13.50 -0.97 -10.91
N ARG A 104 -13.41 0.35 -10.68
CA ARG A 104 -14.13 1.34 -11.48
C ARG A 104 -13.68 1.30 -12.93
N ASP A 105 -12.37 1.23 -13.16
CA ASP A 105 -11.80 1.28 -14.51
C ASP A 105 -12.17 0.00 -15.31
N MET A 106 -12.20 -1.18 -14.67
CA MET A 106 -12.76 -2.41 -15.28
C MET A 106 -14.25 -2.24 -15.66
N LYS A 107 -15.07 -1.66 -14.77
CA LYS A 107 -16.50 -1.45 -15.05
C LYS A 107 -16.74 -0.46 -16.19
N ILE A 108 -15.85 0.52 -16.38
CA ILE A 108 -15.94 1.50 -17.47
C ILE A 108 -15.53 0.86 -18.81
N ILE A 109 -14.53 -0.03 -18.81
CA ILE A 109 -14.05 -0.70 -20.04
C ILE A 109 -15.02 -1.80 -20.51
N ASN A 110 -15.75 -2.42 -19.58
CA ASN A 110 -16.70 -3.51 -19.85
C ASN A 110 -18.18 -3.03 -19.94
N SER A 111 -18.40 -1.71 -20.06
CA SER A 111 -19.71 -1.11 -20.35
C SER A 111 -19.73 -0.54 -21.76
#